data_AF-A0A958M052-F1
#
_entry.id   AF-A0A958M052-F1
#
_cell.length_a   1.000
_cell.length_b   1.000
_cell.length_c   1.000
_cell.angle_alpha   90.00
_cell.angle_beta   90.00
_cell.angle_gamma   90.00
#
_symmetry.space_group_name_H-M   'P 1'
#
loop_
_entity.id
_entity.type
_entity.pdbx_description
1 polymer ?
#
loop_
_entity_poly.entity_id
_entity_poly.type
_entity_poly.pdbx_seq_one_letter_code
_entity_poly.pdbx_strand_id
1 'polypeptide(L)'
;MKKDTPFYYAKKHVKIIHLQYPNLFQSQLNIHRLKELLTVLGIKLVFLQKTGIIGRLETDNPNFKNVIYVNEQFVGVDRIRIIAHELGHW
;
A
#
# COMPACT_ATOMS: atom_id res chain seq x y z
N MET A 1 4.94 -5.36 49.02
CA MET A 1 4.53 -4.14 48.28
C MET A 1 5.51 -3.99 47.12
N LYS A 2 5.17 -3.86 45.83
CA LYS A 2 3.91 -3.59 45.11
C LYS A 2 3.56 -4.74 44.15
N LYS A 3 2.28 -4.85 43.85
CA LYS A 3 1.63 -5.83 42.97
C LYS A 3 1.52 -5.19 41.58
N ASP A 4 2.01 -5.84 40.53
CA ASP A 4 1.64 -5.50 39.16
C ASP A 4 0.60 -6.52 38.67
N THR A 5 -0.55 -5.97 38.37
CA THR A 5 -1.82 -6.62 38.07
C THR A 5 -1.71 -7.43 36.76
N PRO A 6 -2.11 -8.71 36.71
CA PRO A 6 -2.22 -9.40 35.44
C PRO A 6 -3.40 -8.83 34.64
N PHE A 7 -3.12 -8.37 33.42
CA PHE A 7 -4.13 -7.93 32.46
C PHE A 7 -5.01 -9.12 32.04
N TYR A 8 -6.30 -9.08 32.40
CA TYR A 8 -7.30 -10.01 31.88
C TYR A 8 -7.67 -9.62 30.45
N TYR A 9 -7.10 -10.29 29.45
CA TYR A 9 -7.58 -10.21 28.08
C TYR A 9 -8.75 -11.18 27.89
N ALA A 10 -9.95 -10.63 27.64
CA ALA A 10 -11.09 -11.39 27.17
C ALA A 10 -10.74 -12.03 25.82
N LYS A 11 -10.61 -13.35 25.79
CA LYS A 11 -10.29 -14.18 24.62
C LYS A 11 -11.50 -14.22 23.67
N LYS A 12 -11.80 -13.12 22.98
CA LYS A 12 -12.65 -13.16 21.78
C LYS A 12 -11.84 -13.80 20.66
N HIS A 13 -12.32 -14.93 20.15
CA HIS A 13 -11.76 -15.62 18.98
C HIS A 13 -11.86 -14.72 17.74
N VAL A 14 -10.92 -13.80 17.56
CA VAL A 14 -10.68 -13.19 16.25
C VAL A 14 -9.87 -14.21 15.46
N LYS A 15 -10.57 -15.07 14.70
CA LYS A 15 -9.93 -15.83 13.62
C LYS A 15 -9.46 -14.79 12.60
N ILE A 16 -8.17 -14.45 12.65
CA ILE A 16 -7.53 -13.68 11.57
C ILE A 16 -7.54 -14.61 10.35
N ILE A 17 -8.49 -14.37 9.44
CA ILE A 17 -8.50 -15.03 8.14
C ILE A 17 -7.41 -14.34 7.32
N HIS A 18 -6.25 -15.00 7.14
CA HIS A 18 -5.32 -14.60 6.10
C HIS A 18 -5.95 -14.91 4.75
N LEU A 19 -6.62 -13.92 4.17
CA LEU A 19 -7.01 -13.95 2.77
C LEU A 19 -5.74 -13.80 1.92
N GLN A 20 -5.04 -14.90 1.70
CA GLN A 20 -4.04 -14.95 0.64
C GLN A 20 -4.80 -14.96 -0.69
N TYR A 21 -4.83 -13.82 -1.36
CA TYR A 21 -5.29 -13.72 -2.75
C TYR A 21 -4.08 -13.62 -3.69
N PRO A 22 -3.29 -14.70 -3.87
CA PRO A 22 -2.09 -14.65 -4.71
C PRO A 22 -2.40 -14.24 -6.17
N ASN A 23 -3.64 -14.48 -6.63
CA ASN A 23 -4.04 -14.27 -8.02
C ASN A 23 -4.69 -12.88 -8.28
N LEU A 24 -4.98 -12.10 -7.24
CA LEU A 24 -5.56 -10.75 -7.41
C LEU A 24 -4.56 -9.72 -7.95
N PHE A 25 -3.28 -10.07 -8.09
CA PHE A 25 -2.23 -9.13 -8.50
C PHE A 25 -1.37 -9.62 -9.68
N GLN A 26 -1.69 -10.79 -10.26
CA GLN A 26 -0.92 -11.38 -11.37
C GLN A 26 -1.56 -11.22 -12.76
N SER A 27 -2.84 -10.86 -12.87
CA SER A 27 -3.49 -10.68 -14.18
C SER A 27 -3.19 -9.30 -14.78
N GLN A 28 -2.92 -9.22 -16.09
CA GLN A 28 -2.81 -7.94 -16.82
C GLN A 28 -4.02 -7.03 -16.60
N LEU A 29 -5.20 -7.63 -16.36
CA LEU A 29 -6.44 -6.95 -16.00
C LEU A 29 -6.32 -6.14 -14.69
N ASN A 30 -5.56 -6.63 -13.69
CA ASN A 30 -5.41 -5.93 -12.40
C ASN A 30 -4.47 -4.73 -12.49
N ILE A 31 -3.44 -4.80 -13.35
CA ILE A 31 -2.57 -3.66 -13.65
C ILE A 31 -3.34 -2.58 -14.42
N HIS A 32 -4.22 -2.99 -15.34
CA HIS A 32 -5.11 -2.06 -16.06
C HIS A 32 -6.04 -1.31 -15.10
N ARG A 33 -6.76 -2.02 -14.22
CA ARG A 33 -7.68 -1.42 -13.25
C ARG A 33 -7.00 -0.48 -12.27
N LEU A 34 -5.78 -0.80 -11.84
CA LEU A 34 -5.01 0.10 -10.96
C LEU A 34 -4.67 1.42 -11.67
N LYS A 35 -4.31 1.38 -12.96
CA LYS A 35 -4.06 2.60 -13.74
C LYS A 35 -5.33 3.45 -13.90
N GLU A 36 -6.48 2.81 -14.14
CA GLU A 36 -7.77 3.52 -14.21
C GLU A 36 -8.10 4.18 -12.88
N LEU A 37 -7.95 3.47 -11.76
CA LEU A 37 -8.18 4.01 -10.42
C LEU A 37 -7.29 5.23 -10.15
N LEU A 38 -5.99 5.12 -10.41
CA LEU A 38 -5.05 6.23 -10.23
C LEU A 38 -5.42 7.44 -11.11
N THR A 39 -5.91 7.19 -12.33
CA THR A 39 -6.38 8.24 -13.25
C THR A 39 -7.60 8.96 -12.70
N VAL A 40 -8.60 8.22 -12.21
CA VAL A 40 -9.82 8.78 -11.61
C VAL A 40 -9.51 9.59 -10.35
N LEU A 41 -8.56 9.13 -9.54
CA LEU A 41 -8.11 9.83 -8.34
C LEU A 41 -7.17 11.02 -8.63
N GLY A 42 -6.81 11.23 -9.90
CA GLY A 42 -5.89 12.29 -10.30
C GLY A 42 -4.47 12.11 -9.75
N ILE A 43 -4.07 10.86 -9.50
CA ILE A 43 -2.78 10.50 -8.92
C ILE A 43 -1.81 10.09 -10.02
N LYS A 44 -0.67 10.78 -10.08
CA LYS A 44 0.42 10.43 -10.98
C LYS A 44 1.32 9.38 -10.32
N LEU A 45 1.63 8.31 -11.03
CA LEU A 45 2.61 7.32 -10.60
C LEU A 45 3.98 7.61 -11.23
N VAL A 46 5.03 7.71 -10.42
CA VAL A 46 6.41 7.95 -10.86
C VAL A 46 7.32 6.84 -10.31
N PHE A 47 8.16 6.28 -11.17
CA PHE A 47 9.15 5.28 -10.76
C PHE A 47 10.53 5.94 -10.56
N LEU A 48 11.17 5.66 -9.43
CA LEU A 48 12.48 6.24 -9.09
C LEU A 48 13.54 5.14 -8.91
N GLN A 49 14.74 5.40 -9.43
CA GLN A 49 15.95 4.59 -9.15
C GLN A 49 16.63 5.09 -7.87
N LYS A 50 15.89 5.25 -6.77
CA LYS A 50 16.41 5.82 -5.52
C LYS A 50 16.41 4.79 -4.40
N THR A 51 17.60 4.46 -3.92
CA THR A 51 17.78 3.56 -2.78
C THR A 51 17.17 4.18 -1.51
N GLY A 52 16.50 3.35 -0.70
CA GLY A 52 15.91 3.74 0.58
C GLY A 52 14.47 4.29 0.54
N ILE A 53 13.91 4.55 -0.64
CA ILE A 53 12.48 4.84 -0.78
C ILE A 53 11.79 3.56 -1.26
N ILE A 54 10.72 3.13 -0.58
CA ILE A 54 9.91 1.98 -1.00
C ILE A 54 8.70 2.49 -1.80
N GLY A 55 7.89 3.32 -1.14
CA GLY A 55 6.81 4.11 -1.72
C GLY A 55 6.68 5.42 -0.95
N ARG A 56 6.18 6.46 -1.62
CA ARG A 56 5.82 7.73 -0.98
C ARG A 56 4.74 8.44 -1.79
N LEU A 57 3.60 8.71 -1.18
CA LEU A 57 2.66 9.69 -1.69
C LEU A 57 3.09 11.11 -1.31
N GLU A 58 3.12 12.00 -2.29
CA GLU A 58 3.23 13.44 -2.10
C GLU A 58 1.98 14.13 -2.65
N THR A 59 1.32 14.91 -1.80
CA THR A 59 0.22 15.80 -2.18
C THR A 59 0.76 17.21 -2.41
N ASP A 60 0.07 17.99 -3.23
CA ASP A 60 0.41 19.37 -3.58
C ASP A 60 1.81 19.54 -4.20
N ASN A 61 2.25 18.54 -4.97
CA ASN A 61 3.50 18.62 -5.73
C ASN A 61 3.33 19.63 -6.88
N PRO A 62 4.32 20.51 -7.13
CA PRO A 62 4.23 21.56 -8.15
C PRO A 62 4.00 21.04 -9.58
N ASN A 63 4.32 19.77 -9.86
CA ASN A 63 4.12 19.17 -11.18
C ASN A 63 2.77 18.45 -11.34
N PHE A 64 2.29 17.83 -10.26
CA PHE A 64 0.99 17.14 -10.24
C PHE A 64 0.38 17.22 -8.84
N LYS A 65 -0.93 17.43 -8.75
CA LYS A 65 -1.62 17.60 -7.47
C LYS A 65 -1.38 16.45 -6.49
N ASN A 66 -1.36 15.20 -6.96
CA ASN A 66 -1.03 14.03 -6.15
C ASN A 66 -0.04 13.13 -6.92
N VAL A 67 1.07 12.74 -6.32
CA VAL A 67 2.10 11.88 -6.92
C VAL A 67 2.47 10.74 -5.99
N ILE A 68 2.41 9.50 -6.47
CA ILE A 68 3.01 8.35 -5.78
C ILE A 68 4.36 8.05 -6.44
N TYR A 69 5.42 8.16 -5.67
CA TYR A 69 6.74 7.69 -6.03
C TYR A 69 6.91 6.25 -5.56
N VAL A 70 7.29 5.35 -6.47
CA VAL A 70 7.61 3.95 -6.13
C VAL A 70 9.00 3.64 -6.64
N ASN A 71 9.80 2.94 -5.84
CA ASN A 71 11.10 2.50 -6.32
C ASN A 71 10.94 1.43 -7.41
N GLU A 72 11.63 1.64 -8.53
CA GLU A 72 11.51 0.80 -9.72
C GLU A 72 11.92 -0.67 -9.48
N GLN A 73 12.76 -0.92 -8.46
CA GLN A 73 13.23 -2.25 -8.09
C GLN A 73 12.07 -3.16 -7.67
N PHE A 74 10.98 -2.58 -7.17
CA PHE A 74 9.77 -3.32 -6.86
C PHE A 74 8.95 -3.54 -8.14
N VAL A 75 8.64 -4.79 -8.42
CA VAL A 75 7.90 -5.22 -9.62
C VAL A 75 6.68 -6.06 -9.24
N GLY A 76 5.76 -6.22 -10.20
CA GLY A 76 4.59 -7.09 -10.05
C GLY A 76 3.75 -6.79 -8.81
N VAL A 77 3.54 -7.81 -7.99
CA VAL A 77 2.66 -7.77 -6.81
C VAL A 77 3.17 -6.81 -5.73
N ASP A 78 4.48 -6.77 -5.51
CA ASP A 78 5.07 -5.89 -4.49
C ASP A 78 4.86 -4.42 -4.80
N ARG A 79 5.03 -4.05 -6.08
CA ARG A 79 4.72 -2.70 -6.55
C ARG A 79 3.26 -2.34 -6.30
N ILE A 80 2.33 -3.23 -6.63
CA ILE A 80 0.91 -2.96 -6.44
C ILE A 80 0.57 -2.82 -4.96
N ARG A 81 1.15 -3.68 -4.10
CA ARG A 81 0.98 -3.61 -2.65
C ARG A 81 1.47 -2.27 -2.09
N ILE A 82 2.63 -1.77 -2.56
CA ILE A 82 3.16 -0.47 -2.15
C ILE A 82 2.21 0.65 -2.59
N ILE A 83 1.76 0.65 -3.84
CA ILE A 83 0.81 1.66 -4.34
C ILE A 83 -0.48 1.64 -3.52
N ALA A 84 -1.05 0.47 -3.27
CA ALA A 84 -2.26 0.31 -2.49
C ALA A 84 -2.07 0.75 -1.02
N HIS A 85 -0.89 0.51 -0.44
CA HIS A 85 -0.54 0.96 0.90
C HIS A 85 -0.52 2.49 0.99
N GLU A 86 0.17 3.16 0.06
CA GLU A 86 0.21 4.63 0.02
C GLU A 86 -1.18 5.24 -0.22
N LEU A 87 -2.00 4.62 -1.08
CA LEU A 87 -3.38 5.04 -1.30
C LEU A 87 -4.27 4.85 -0.08
N GLY A 88 -4.04 3.81 0.72
CA GLY A 88 -4.82 3.57 1.94
C GLY A 88 -4.45 4.51 3.10
N HIS A 89 -3.27 5.13 3.05
CA HIS A 89 -2.82 6.14 4.01
C HIS A 89 -3.32 7.55 3.70
N TRP A 90 -3.73 7.81 2.45
CA TRP A 90 -4.25 9.07 1.96
C TRP A 90 -5.76 9.22 2.20
#